data_AF-A0A243WI02-F1
#
_entry.id   AF-A0A243WI02-F1
#
_cell.length_a   1.000
_cell.length_b   1.000
_cell.length_c   1.000
_cell.angle_alpha   90.00
_cell.angle_beta   90.00
_cell.angle_gamma   90.00
#
_symmetry.space_group_name_H-M   'P 1'
#
loop_
_entity.id
_entity.type
_entity.pdbx_description
1 polymer ?
#
loop_
_entity_poly.entity_id
_entity_poly.type
_entity_poly.pdbx_seq_one_letter_code
_entity_poly.pdbx_strand_id
1 'polypeptide(L)'
;MAKRYEITRNSLKQTLLLWVLSNLGGTLILAIKFSLGRLDDALIALVSGGIAALLSLFVLPLWVPFFSAINCVECRRVQYLVMLSGSVLFYFIANILLLYCFPLGSLDGVMELTFPYLLSAFVTITYLYRIVLPLPVGPPNIDYFSLTQEQRAQFFK
;
A
#
# COMPACT_ATOMS: atom_id res chain seq x y z
N MET A 1 -27.57 -4.93 -6.52
CA MET A 1 -27.00 -4.95 -5.15
C MET A 1 -25.72 -5.79 -5.05
N ALA A 2 -25.71 -7.04 -5.53
CA ALA A 2 -24.55 -7.95 -5.42
C ALA A 2 -23.21 -7.36 -5.90
N LYS A 3 -23.16 -6.75 -7.09
CA LYS A 3 -21.96 -6.11 -7.65
C LYS A 3 -21.36 -5.02 -6.76
N ARG A 4 -22.22 -4.24 -6.08
CA ARG A 4 -21.77 -3.13 -5.20
C ARG A 4 -21.20 -3.69 -3.88
N TYR A 5 -21.82 -4.73 -3.33
CA TYR A 5 -21.32 -5.44 -2.15
C TYR A 5 -19.95 -6.10 -2.40
N GLU A 6 -19.76 -6.70 -3.58
CA GLU A 6 -18.49 -7.32 -3.97
C GLU A 6 -17.35 -6.29 -4.13
N ILE A 7 -17.62 -5.15 -4.75
CA ILE A 7 -16.66 -4.04 -4.86
C ILE A 7 -16.25 -3.53 -3.48
N THR A 8 -17.20 -3.29 -2.57
CA THR A 8 -16.90 -2.83 -1.21
C THR A 8 -16.07 -3.86 -0.45
N ARG A 9 -16.41 -5.15 -0.53
CA ARG A 9 -15.67 -6.24 0.13
C ARG A 9 -14.23 -6.34 -0.38
N ASN A 10 -14.02 -6.26 -1.69
CA ASN A 10 -12.69 -6.31 -2.30
C ASN A 10 -11.87 -5.07 -1.96
N SER A 11 -12.50 -3.89 -1.95
CA SER A 11 -11.87 -2.63 -1.53
C SER A 11 -11.42 -2.70 -0.08
N LEU A 12 -12.27 -3.20 0.82
CA LEU A 12 -11.94 -3.36 2.25
C LEU A 12 -10.76 -4.33 2.44
N LYS A 13 -10.75 -5.45 1.72
CA LYS A 13 -9.61 -6.38 1.74
C LYS A 13 -8.30 -5.73 1.29
N GLN A 14 -8.34 -4.98 0.18
CA GLN A 14 -7.15 -4.30 -0.36
C GLN A 14 -6.67 -3.17 0.57
N THR A 15 -7.61 -2.39 1.14
CA THR A 15 -7.30 -1.38 2.15
C THR A 15 -6.65 -1.99 3.38
N LEU A 16 -7.20 -3.07 3.93
CA LEU A 16 -6.63 -3.74 5.09
C LEU A 16 -5.25 -4.33 4.77
N LEU A 17 -5.09 -4.97 3.62
CA LEU A 17 -3.82 -5.56 3.22
C LEU A 17 -2.74 -4.49 3.04
N LEU A 18 -3.06 -3.38 2.37
CA LEU A 18 -2.15 -2.24 2.24
C LEU A 18 -1.81 -1.65 3.60
N TRP A 19 -2.80 -1.47 4.48
CA TRP A 19 -2.62 -0.93 5.81
C TRP A 19 -1.72 -1.82 6.69
N VAL A 20 -1.97 -3.14 6.73
CA VAL A 20 -1.16 -4.08 7.52
C VAL A 20 0.28 -4.11 7.02
N LEU A 21 0.48 -4.28 5.71
CA LEU A 21 1.82 -4.42 5.15
C LEU A 21 2.63 -3.11 5.24
N SER A 22 1.99 -1.97 5.00
CA SER A 22 2.66 -0.66 5.15
C SER A 22 3.09 -0.40 6.59
N ASN A 23 2.21 -0.64 7.57
CA ASN A 23 2.53 -0.43 8.98
C ASN A 23 3.53 -1.43 9.53
N LEU A 24 3.35 -2.72 9.22
CA LEU A 24 4.27 -3.76 9.68
C LEU A 24 5.66 -3.57 9.04
N GLY A 25 5.71 -3.32 7.73
CA GLY A 25 6.97 -3.07 7.03
C GLY A 25 7.64 -1.76 7.47
N GLY A 26 6.87 -0.69 7.67
CA GLY A 26 7.38 0.59 8.18
C GLY A 26 7.98 0.44 9.58
N THR A 27 7.27 -0.24 10.48
CA THR A 27 7.75 -0.53 11.84
C THR A 27 8.99 -1.41 11.83
N LEU A 28 9.04 -2.43 10.95
CA LEU A 28 10.21 -3.31 10.83
C LEU A 28 11.44 -2.56 10.31
N ILE A 29 11.28 -1.72 9.28
CA ILE A 29 12.37 -0.88 8.78
C ILE A 29 12.86 0.09 9.87
N LEU A 30 11.93 0.67 10.63
CA LEU A 30 12.26 1.55 11.76
C LEU A 30 13.07 0.79 12.83
N ALA A 31 12.61 -0.41 13.22
CA ALA A 31 13.31 -1.25 14.19
C ALA A 31 14.71 -1.65 13.72
N ILE A 32 14.88 -1.97 12.43
CA ILE A 32 16.20 -2.22 11.84
C ILE A 32 17.08 -0.97 11.94
N LYS A 33 16.58 0.22 11.55
CA LYS A 33 17.35 1.47 11.65
C LYS A 33 17.80 1.78 13.08
N PHE A 34 16.93 1.60 14.07
CA PHE A 34 17.27 1.86 15.48
C PHE A 34 18.18 0.80 16.09
N SER A 35 17.93 -0.49 15.80
CA SER A 35 18.77 -1.60 16.29
C SER A 35 20.21 -1.55 15.78
N LEU A 36 20.46 -0.98 14.60
CA LEU A 36 21.81 -0.74 14.08
C LEU A 36 22.59 0.31 14.89
N GLY A 37 21.90 1.20 15.60
CA GLY A 37 22.50 2.17 16.51
C GLY A 37 22.69 1.60 17.91
N ARG A 38 21.62 1.10 18.53
CA ARG A 38 21.60 0.40 19.82
C ARG A 38 20.38 -0.54 19.89
N LEU A 39 20.57 -1.75 20.41
CA LEU A 39 19.47 -2.73 20.56
C LEU A 39 18.34 -2.26 21.47
N ASP A 40 18.65 -1.48 22.52
CA ASP A 40 17.65 -0.94 23.45
C ASP A 40 16.67 0.03 22.78
N ASP A 41 17.08 0.67 21.69
CA ASP A 41 16.24 1.62 20.94
C ASP A 41 15.24 0.90 20.01
N ALA A 42 15.36 -0.42 19.83
CA ALA A 42 14.42 -1.21 19.04
C ALA A 42 13.02 -1.26 19.69
N LEU A 43 12.95 -1.23 21.03
CA LEU A 43 11.68 -1.15 21.75
C LEU A 43 10.98 0.19 21.51
N ILE A 44 11.75 1.28 21.46
CA ILE A 44 11.25 2.61 21.13
C ILE A 44 10.70 2.64 19.71
N ALA A 45 11.38 2.00 18.75
CA ALA A 45 10.90 1.85 17.38
C ALA A 45 9.60 1.03 17.30
N LEU A 46 9.47 -0.03 18.10
CA LEU A 46 8.26 -0.86 18.14
C LEU A 46 7.06 -0.10 18.74
N VAL A 47 7.27 0.62 19.85
CA VAL A 47 6.24 1.42 20.51
C VAL A 47 5.81 2.59 19.64
N SER A 48 6.77 3.35 19.09
CA SER A 48 6.46 4.45 18.17
C SER A 48 5.76 3.97 16.91
N GLY A 49 6.16 2.82 16.37
CA GLY A 49 5.50 2.24 15.20
C GLY A 49 4.10 1.69 15.48
N GLY A 50 3.90 1.10 16.66
CA GLY A 50 2.57 0.72 17.14
C GLY A 50 1.63 1.93 17.29
N ILE A 51 2.13 3.03 17.85
CA ILE A 51 1.39 4.29 17.97
C ILE A 51 1.07 4.87 16.59
N ALA A 52 2.03 4.91 15.67
CA ALA A 52 1.81 5.37 14.30
C ALA A 52 0.77 4.51 13.56
N ALA A 53 0.82 3.18 13.74
CA ALA A 53 -0.16 2.25 13.19
C ALA A 53 -1.57 2.51 13.74
N LEU A 54 -1.71 2.66 15.05
CA LEU A 54 -2.99 3.01 15.69
C LEU A 54 -3.54 4.34 15.17
N LEU A 55 -2.68 5.33 14.96
CA LEU A 55 -3.11 6.64 14.48
C LEU A 55 -3.49 6.62 13.00
N SER A 56 -2.84 5.78 12.20
CA SER A 56 -3.22 5.56 10.81
C SER A 56 -4.60 4.89 10.65
N LEU A 57 -5.13 4.23 11.70
CA LEU A 57 -6.52 3.70 11.69
C LEU A 57 -7.55 4.81 11.51
N PHE A 58 -7.29 6.04 12.01
CA PHE A 58 -8.21 7.16 11.83
C PHE A 58 -8.34 7.59 10.36
N VAL A 59 -7.35 7.27 9.55
CA VAL A 59 -7.35 7.57 8.11
C VAL A 59 -7.99 6.42 7.31
N LEU A 60 -8.11 5.22 7.88
CA LEU A 60 -8.64 4.02 7.23
C LEU A 60 -10.06 4.19 6.67
N PRO A 61 -11.00 4.90 7.34
CA PRO A 61 -12.31 5.21 6.77
C PRO A 61 -12.27 6.07 5.50
N LEU A 62 -11.21 6.87 5.29
CA LEU A 62 -11.00 7.64 4.06
C LEU A 62 -10.44 6.78 2.92
N TRP A 63 -9.67 5.74 3.27
CA TRP A 63 -9.10 4.80 2.30
C TRP A 63 -10.15 3.90 1.64
N VAL A 64 -11.16 3.45 2.37
CA VAL A 64 -12.20 2.55 1.83
C VAL A 64 -12.95 3.14 0.63
N PRO A 65 -13.51 4.38 0.68
CA PRO A 65 -14.17 4.97 -0.47
C PRO A 65 -13.18 5.28 -1.60
N PHE A 66 -11.94 5.64 -1.28
CA PHE A 66 -10.88 5.84 -2.27
C PHE A 66 -10.58 4.57 -3.08
N PHE A 67 -10.34 3.45 -2.40
CA PHE A 67 -10.17 2.14 -3.06
C PHE A 67 -11.40 1.71 -3.83
N SER A 68 -12.60 1.98 -3.30
CA SER A 68 -13.85 1.69 -4.01
C SER A 68 -13.98 2.49 -5.30
N ALA A 69 -13.53 3.74 -5.34
CA ALA A 69 -13.52 4.56 -6.54
C ALA A 69 -12.47 4.06 -7.56
N ILE A 70 -11.29 3.66 -7.09
CA ILE A 70 -10.21 3.14 -7.93
C ILE A 70 -10.58 1.80 -8.57
N ASN A 71 -11.28 0.93 -7.84
CA ASN A 71 -11.75 -0.34 -8.38
C ASN A 71 -12.79 -0.18 -9.50
N CYS A 72 -13.35 1.02 -9.71
CA CYS A 72 -14.19 1.33 -10.86
C CYS A 72 -13.40 1.76 -12.11
N VAL A 73 -12.10 2.05 -11.98
CA VAL A 73 -11.23 2.42 -13.11
C VAL A 73 -10.79 1.15 -13.83
N GLU A 74 -11.06 1.00 -15.12
CA GLU A 74 -10.72 -0.23 -15.85
C GLU A 74 -9.21 -0.36 -16.13
N CYS A 75 -8.51 0.78 -16.27
CA CYS A 75 -7.09 0.79 -16.59
C CYS A 75 -6.22 0.56 -15.34
N ARG A 76 -5.64 -0.64 -15.22
CA ARG A 76 -4.79 -1.04 -14.09
C ARG A 76 -3.54 -0.17 -13.93
N ARG A 77 -3.00 0.41 -15.02
CA ARG A 77 -1.87 1.37 -14.95
C ARG A 77 -2.29 2.70 -14.32
N VAL A 78 -3.49 3.18 -14.64
CA VAL A 78 -4.07 4.36 -14.00
C VAL A 78 -4.35 4.08 -12.53
N GLN A 79 -4.93 2.92 -12.20
CA GLN A 79 -5.11 2.50 -10.81
C GLN A 79 -3.79 2.52 -10.02
N TYR A 80 -2.71 1.99 -10.58
CA TYR A 80 -1.38 2.02 -9.94
C TYR A 80 -0.90 3.44 -9.65
N LEU A 81 -0.95 4.33 -10.64
CA LEU A 81 -0.51 5.72 -10.48
C LEU A 81 -1.37 6.47 -9.46
N VAL A 82 -2.70 6.27 -9.50
CA VAL A 82 -3.63 6.86 -8.54
C VAL A 82 -3.39 6.30 -7.13
N MET A 83 -3.09 5.01 -6.99
CA MET A 83 -2.74 4.41 -5.71
C MET A 83 -1.45 5.00 -5.13
N LEU A 84 -0.42 5.20 -5.96
CA LEU A 84 0.81 5.85 -5.51
C LEU A 84 0.56 7.29 -5.07
N SER A 85 -0.11 8.10 -5.91
CA SER A 85 -0.38 9.50 -5.59
C SER A 85 -1.30 9.64 -4.37
N GLY A 86 -2.32 8.80 -4.26
CA GLY A 86 -3.18 8.72 -3.08
C GLY A 86 -2.42 8.35 -1.82
N SER A 87 -1.46 7.43 -1.91
CA SER A 87 -0.63 7.05 -0.76
C SER A 87 0.23 8.20 -0.26
N VAL A 88 0.79 9.00 -1.17
CA VAL A 88 1.49 10.24 -0.80
C VAL A 88 0.53 11.21 -0.12
N LEU A 89 -0.66 11.43 -0.70
CA LEU A 89 -1.65 12.35 -0.14
C LEU A 89 -2.09 11.92 1.27
N PHE A 90 -2.49 10.66 1.44
CA PHE A 90 -2.92 10.15 2.74
C PHE A 90 -1.79 10.09 3.76
N TYR A 91 -0.55 9.87 3.32
CA TYR A 91 0.63 9.99 4.16
C TYR A 91 0.80 11.41 4.70
N PHE A 92 0.67 12.44 3.86
CA PHE A 92 0.72 13.83 4.31
C PHE A 92 -0.42 14.16 5.29
N ILE A 93 -1.65 13.74 4.99
CA ILE A 93 -2.80 13.94 5.88
C ILE A 93 -2.54 13.28 7.24
N ALA A 94 -2.06 12.04 7.26
CA ALA A 94 -1.74 11.32 8.48
C ALA A 94 -0.65 12.04 9.31
N ASN A 95 0.39 12.56 8.65
CA ASN A 95 1.48 13.29 9.31
C ASN A 95 1.02 14.64 9.89
N ILE A 96 0.17 15.37 9.16
CA ILE A 96 -0.44 16.60 9.68
C ILE A 96 -1.32 16.28 10.89
N LEU A 97 -2.13 15.22 10.81
CA LEU A 97 -2.98 14.80 11.93
C LEU A 97 -2.14 14.40 13.15
N LEU A 98 -1.04 13.68 12.94
CA LEU A 98 -0.05 13.34 13.96
C LEU A 98 0.52 14.58 14.64
N LEU A 99 0.88 15.60 13.87
CA LEU A 99 1.40 16.87 14.38
C LEU A 99 0.37 17.64 15.21
N TYR A 100 -0.92 17.57 14.84
CA TYR A 100 -1.99 18.20 15.63
C TYR A 100 -2.33 17.41 16.90
N CYS A 101 -2.22 16.08 16.86
CA CYS A 101 -2.55 15.22 17.99
C CYS A 101 -1.42 15.12 19.03
N PHE A 102 -0.17 15.30 18.62
CA PHE A 102 1.00 15.15 19.49
C PHE A 102 1.90 16.38 19.39
N PRO A 103 2.58 16.79 20.48
CA PRO A 103 3.51 17.91 20.49
C PRO A 103 4.84 17.52 19.83
N LEU A 104 4.78 17.08 18.58
CA LEU A 104 5.94 16.75 17.77
C LEU A 104 6.48 18.08 17.21
N GLY A 105 7.76 18.38 17.44
CA GLY A 105 8.29 19.73 17.28
C GLY A 105 8.16 20.33 15.87
N SER A 106 8.13 19.52 14.82
CA SER A 106 8.03 19.99 13.44
C SER A 106 7.49 18.90 12.50
N LEU A 107 6.82 19.31 11.40
CA LEU A 107 6.33 18.38 10.38
C LEU A 107 7.46 17.56 9.75
N ASP A 108 8.61 18.19 9.48
CA ASP A 108 9.77 17.53 8.89
C ASP A 108 10.28 16.38 9.77
N GLY A 109 10.34 16.57 11.09
CA GLY A 109 10.74 15.51 12.02
C GLY A 109 9.74 14.34 12.05
N VAL A 110 8.44 14.61 11.97
CA VAL A 110 7.42 13.54 11.87
C VAL A 110 7.53 12.81 10.55
N MET A 111 7.76 13.53 9.45
CA MET A 111 7.92 12.93 8.13
C MET A 111 9.19 12.09 8.03
N GLU A 112 10.31 12.51 8.63
CA GLU A 112 11.53 11.70 8.66
C GLU A 112 11.31 10.38 9.42
N LEU A 113 10.59 10.46 10.55
CA LEU A 113 10.25 9.29 11.36
C LEU A 113 9.28 8.34 10.64
N THR A 114 8.29 8.88 9.92
CA THR A 114 7.25 8.08 9.25
C THR A 114 7.59 7.72 7.80
N PHE A 115 8.68 8.23 7.24
CA PHE A 115 9.12 7.91 5.89
C PHE A 115 9.21 6.40 5.58
N PRO A 116 9.69 5.53 6.51
CA PRO A 116 9.68 4.08 6.29
C PRO A 116 8.30 3.49 5.99
N TYR A 117 7.22 4.09 6.51
CA TYR A 117 5.85 3.65 6.27
C TYR A 117 5.40 3.98 4.85
N LEU A 118 5.76 5.17 4.35
CA LEU A 118 5.53 5.54 2.95
C LEU A 118 6.28 4.61 1.99
N LEU A 119 7.55 4.32 2.30
CA LEU A 119 8.35 3.40 1.51
C LEU A 119 7.74 1.99 1.49
N SER A 120 7.32 1.48 2.64
CA SER A 120 6.63 0.19 2.75
C SER A 120 5.30 0.17 1.98
N ALA A 121 4.54 1.27 2.01
CA ALA A 121 3.33 1.42 1.21
C ALA A 121 3.62 1.34 -0.29
N PHE A 122 4.67 2.01 -0.77
CA PHE A 122 5.08 1.95 -2.18
C PHE A 122 5.52 0.55 -2.60
N VAL A 123 6.28 -0.15 -1.77
CA VAL A 123 6.66 -1.56 -2.01
C VAL A 123 5.41 -2.43 -2.08
N THR A 124 4.48 -2.24 -1.16
CA THR A 124 3.22 -2.99 -1.12
C THR A 124 2.38 -2.72 -2.36
N ILE A 125 2.20 -1.47 -2.76
CA ILE A 125 1.46 -1.10 -3.98
C ILE A 125 2.14 -1.69 -5.20
N THR A 126 3.46 -1.55 -5.30
CA THR A 126 4.22 -2.13 -6.41
C THR A 126 4.10 -3.65 -6.44
N TYR A 127 4.01 -4.32 -5.29
CA TYR A 127 3.77 -5.75 -5.20
C TYR A 127 2.33 -6.14 -5.60
N LEU A 128 1.32 -5.40 -5.14
CA LEU A 128 -0.09 -5.65 -5.48
C LEU A 128 -0.39 -5.38 -6.97
N TYR A 129 0.33 -4.43 -7.56
CA TYR A 129 0.20 -4.02 -8.95
C TYR A 129 1.33 -4.54 -9.86
N ARG A 130 2.20 -5.44 -9.36
CA ARG A 130 3.42 -5.97 -10.01
C ARG A 130 3.17 -6.64 -11.38
N ILE A 131 1.92 -6.85 -11.74
CA ILE A 131 1.47 -7.35 -13.06
C ILE A 131 1.50 -6.26 -14.15
N VAL A 132 1.83 -4.99 -13.84
CA VAL A 132 1.63 -3.84 -14.78
C VAL A 132 2.92 -3.11 -15.21
N LEU A 133 4.09 -3.47 -14.71
CA LEU A 133 5.35 -3.05 -15.34
C LEU A 133 5.85 -4.18 -16.26
N PRO A 134 5.44 -4.23 -17.53
CA PRO A 134 6.12 -5.09 -18.47
C PRO A 134 7.55 -4.54 -18.64
N LEU A 135 8.52 -5.36 -18.26
CA LEU A 135 9.73 -5.49 -19.08
C LEU A 135 9.29 -5.67 -20.55
N PRO A 136 10.06 -5.16 -21.53
CA PRO A 136 9.57 -4.90 -22.87
C PRO A 136 9.03 -6.16 -23.58
N VAL A 137 7.84 -6.00 -24.15
CA VAL A 137 7.21 -6.73 -25.28
C VAL A 137 7.22 -8.27 -25.20
N GLY A 138 6.17 -8.82 -24.60
CA GLY A 138 5.64 -10.16 -24.93
C GLY A 138 4.13 -10.03 -25.21
N PRO A 139 3.55 -10.89 -26.09
CA PRO A 139 2.14 -10.78 -26.45
C PRO A 139 1.24 -10.86 -25.21
N PRO A 140 0.04 -10.26 -25.28
CA PRO A 140 -0.86 -10.09 -24.14
C PRO A 140 -1.04 -11.41 -23.42
N ASN A 141 -1.02 -11.33 -22.09
CA ASN A 141 -1.16 -12.43 -21.15
C ASN A 141 -2.47 -13.20 -21.41
N ILE A 142 -2.44 -14.15 -22.34
CA ILE A 142 -3.50 -15.12 -22.53
C ILE A 142 -3.39 -16.07 -21.35
N ASP A 143 -4.47 -16.19 -20.59
CA ASP A 143 -4.56 -17.10 -19.47
C ASP A 143 -4.54 -18.54 -20.00
N TYR A 144 -3.33 -19.13 -20.13
CA TYR A 144 -3.10 -20.43 -20.77
C TYR A 144 -3.86 -21.59 -20.09
N PHE A 145 -4.32 -21.37 -18.86
CA PHE A 145 -5.17 -22.31 -18.13
C PHE A 145 -6.64 -22.29 -18.58
N SER A 146 -7.09 -21.20 -19.21
CA SER A 146 -8.44 -21.05 -19.76
C SER A 146 -8.56 -21.50 -21.23
N LEU A 147 -7.43 -21.71 -21.92
CA LEU A 147 -7.41 -22.16 -23.31
C LEU A 147 -7.74 -23.65 -23.43
N THR A 148 -8.61 -23.97 -24.38
CA THR A 148 -8.84 -25.36 -24.81
C THR A 148 -7.57 -25.93 -25.44
N GLN A 149 -7.41 -27.26 -25.41
CA GLN A 149 -6.25 -27.96 -25.98
C GLN A 149 -6.00 -27.57 -27.45
N GLU A 150 -7.06 -27.36 -28.23
CA GLU A 150 -6.97 -26.96 -29.65
C GLU A 150 -6.39 -25.55 -29.83
N GLN A 151 -6.72 -24.60 -28.95
CA GLN A 151 -6.20 -23.23 -29.04
C GLN A 151 -4.72 -23.15 -28.65
N ARG A 152 -4.24 -24.03 -27.76
CA ARG A 152 -2.81 -24.12 -27.41
C ARG A 152 -1.96 -24.61 -28.57
N ALA A 153 -2.48 -25.51 -29.40
CA ALA A 153 -1.75 -26.07 -30.54
C ALA A 153 -1.49 -25.05 -31.67
N GLN A 154 -2.23 -23.93 -31.72
CA GLN A 154 -2.05 -22.90 -32.74
C GLN A 154 -0.89 -21.94 -32.46
N PHE A 155 -0.41 -21.86 -31.21
CA PHE A 155 0.69 -20.95 -30.84
C PHE A 155 2.09 -21.59 -30.94
N PHE A 156 2.18 -22.91 -31.12
CA PHE A 156 3.45 -23.66 -31.21
C PHE A 156 3.71 -24.26 -32.60
N LYS A 157 3.15 -23.65 -33.66
CA LYS A 157 3.50 -23.95 -35.05
C LYS A 157 4.44 -22.91 -35.63
#